data_AF-A0A127SDX3-F1
#
_entry.id   AF-A0A127SDX3-F1
#
_cell.length_a   1.000
_cell.length_b   1.000
_cell.length_c   1.000
_cell.angle_alpha   90.00
_cell.angle_beta   90.00
_cell.angle_gamma   90.00
#
_symmetry.space_group_name_H-M   'P 1'
#
loop_
_entity.id
_entity.type
_entity.pdbx_description
1 polymer ?
#
loop_
_entity_poly.entity_id
_entity_poly.type
_entity_poly.pdbx_seq_one_letter_code
_entity_poly.pdbx_strand_id
1 'polypeptide(L)'
;LRRKGKVFESIEKFSVIKTLQSIEDAHVVILVLDAQQDISDQDAHIAGFVVESGRALVVAVNKWDGLDSYVRNQLKGALESKFKFLDFANFHYVSALKGEGLAHVFRSVDDAYKAATADLSTPQLTRTLIDAVAKQSPPRNGIFRPKLRYAHQGGRNPPVIVIHGNALDKVSDSYKRYLEHVFREVFKLKGTPLRIQFNVSQNPFADKKPPDQNRRKPRVPSTGSSSGKNASVRKSDNTSAKVAPKSKRGI
;
A
#
# COMPACT_ATOMS: atom_id res chain seq x y z
N LEU A 1 -20.75 22.40 -35.96
CA LEU A 1 -21.20 21.20 -35.23
C LEU A 1 -21.80 20.20 -36.22
N ARG A 2 -21.12 19.10 -36.52
CA ARG A 2 -21.55 18.11 -37.54
C ARG A 2 -22.23 16.93 -36.82
N ARG A 3 -23.51 16.68 -37.09
CA ARG A 3 -24.24 15.51 -36.57
C ARG A 3 -23.59 14.23 -37.13
N LYS A 4 -22.72 13.57 -36.36
CA LYS A 4 -22.30 12.19 -36.64
C LYS A 4 -23.54 11.30 -36.48
N GLY A 5 -23.87 10.49 -37.50
CA GLY A 5 -25.11 9.68 -37.54
C GLY A 5 -25.09 8.50 -36.55
N LYS A 6 -26.28 8.03 -36.14
CA LYS A 6 -26.51 6.90 -35.20
C LYS A 6 -25.67 5.64 -35.48
N VAL A 7 -25.33 5.39 -36.75
CA VAL A 7 -24.52 4.23 -37.19
C VAL A 7 -23.05 4.37 -36.76
N PHE A 8 -22.47 5.57 -36.85
CA PHE A 8 -21.11 5.83 -36.38
C PHE A 8 -21.02 5.67 -34.86
N GLU A 9 -22.03 6.15 -34.13
CA GLU A 9 -22.10 6.03 -32.67
C GLU A 9 -22.21 4.56 -32.22
N SER A 10 -22.92 3.72 -32.97
CA SER A 10 -23.05 2.30 -32.65
C SER A 10 -21.77 1.52 -32.96
N ILE A 11 -21.08 1.80 -34.08
CA ILE A 11 -19.78 1.19 -34.40
C ILE A 11 -18.72 1.60 -33.37
N GLU A 12 -18.68 2.87 -32.97
CA GLU A 12 -17.78 3.36 -31.92
C GLU A 12 -18.03 2.61 -30.60
N LYS A 13 -19.30 2.37 -30.19
CA LYS A 13 -19.64 1.59 -28.99
C LYS A 13 -19.18 0.13 -29.07
N PHE A 14 -19.38 -0.55 -30.19
CA PHE A 14 -18.92 -1.93 -30.36
C PHE A 14 -17.39 -2.04 -30.32
N SER A 15 -16.69 -1.05 -30.86
CA SER A 15 -15.23 -0.98 -30.83
C SER A 15 -14.70 -0.90 -29.39
N VAL A 16 -15.34 -0.07 -28.55
CA VAL A 16 -14.98 0.05 -27.13
C VAL A 16 -15.17 -1.27 -26.40
N ILE A 17 -16.32 -1.92 -26.54
CA ILE A 17 -16.60 -3.21 -25.87
C ILE A 17 -15.55 -4.26 -26.25
N LYS A 18 -15.25 -4.40 -27.55
CA LYS A 18 -14.22 -5.33 -28.02
C LYS A 18 -12.83 -5.01 -27.47
N THR A 19 -12.51 -3.73 -27.34
CA THR A 19 -11.23 -3.28 -26.78
C THR A 19 -11.10 -3.68 -25.31
N LEU A 20 -12.15 -3.45 -24.50
CA LEU A 20 -12.16 -3.84 -23.09
C LEU A 20 -12.04 -5.36 -22.93
N GLN A 21 -12.79 -6.14 -23.71
CA GLN A 21 -12.67 -7.60 -23.72
C GLN A 21 -11.25 -8.06 -24.12
N SER A 22 -10.66 -7.44 -25.15
CA SER A 22 -9.29 -7.77 -25.57
C SER A 22 -8.26 -7.45 -24.49
N ILE A 23 -8.48 -6.41 -23.69
CA ILE A 23 -7.63 -6.08 -22.53
C ILE A 23 -7.75 -7.17 -21.46
N GLU A 24 -8.96 -7.64 -21.16
CA GLU A 24 -9.18 -8.71 -20.19
C GLU A 24 -8.58 -10.06 -20.63
N ASP A 25 -8.55 -10.35 -21.93
CA ASP A 25 -7.98 -11.59 -22.45
C ASP A 25 -6.44 -11.53 -22.57
N ALA A 26 -5.87 -10.33 -22.66
CA ALA A 26 -4.43 -10.15 -22.87
C ALA A 26 -3.61 -10.33 -21.59
N HIS A 27 -2.37 -10.81 -21.72
CA HIS A 27 -1.38 -10.77 -20.63
C HIS A 27 -0.64 -9.44 -20.59
N VAL A 28 -0.26 -8.93 -21.77
CA VAL A 28 0.41 -7.65 -21.96
C VAL A 28 -0.36 -6.81 -22.95
N VAL A 29 -0.62 -5.56 -22.60
CA VAL A 29 -1.28 -4.57 -23.46
C VAL A 29 -0.23 -3.55 -23.91
N ILE A 30 -0.25 -3.22 -25.20
CA ILE A 30 0.52 -2.10 -25.76
C ILE A 30 -0.43 -0.93 -25.94
N LEU A 31 -0.27 0.12 -25.14
CA LEU A 31 -1.00 1.37 -25.32
C LEU A 31 -0.24 2.24 -26.31
N VAL A 32 -0.82 2.44 -27.49
CA VAL A 32 -0.22 3.29 -28.54
C VAL A 32 -0.80 4.69 -28.43
N LEU A 33 0.07 5.68 -28.19
CA LEU A 33 -0.27 7.11 -28.15
C LEU A 33 0.24 7.79 -29.41
N ASP A 34 -0.52 8.73 -29.96
CA ASP A 34 -0.09 9.55 -31.09
C ASP A 34 0.65 10.80 -30.58
N ALA A 35 1.94 10.93 -30.89
CA ALA A 35 2.76 12.04 -30.42
C ALA A 35 2.42 13.39 -31.07
N GLN A 36 1.69 13.39 -32.19
CA GLN A 36 1.27 14.62 -32.87
C GLN A 36 -0.06 15.16 -32.34
N GLN A 37 -0.75 14.39 -31.49
CA GLN A 37 -2.01 14.78 -30.88
C GLN A 37 -1.81 15.01 -29.39
N ASP A 38 -2.67 15.82 -28.80
CA ASP A 38 -2.71 15.96 -27.35
C ASP A 38 -3.16 14.64 -26.72
N ILE A 39 -2.55 14.29 -25.59
CA ILE A 39 -2.94 13.13 -24.80
C ILE A 39 -4.38 13.33 -24.34
N SER A 40 -5.27 12.46 -24.79
CA SER A 40 -6.69 12.52 -24.47
C SER A 40 -6.96 11.98 -23.07
N ASP A 41 -8.03 12.45 -22.44
CA ASP A 41 -8.54 11.86 -21.20
C ASP A 41 -9.07 10.43 -21.45
N GLN A 42 -9.44 10.12 -22.69
CA GLN A 42 -9.79 8.76 -23.11
C GLN A 42 -8.59 7.82 -23.05
N ASP A 43 -7.39 8.28 -23.41
CA ASP A 43 -6.15 7.47 -23.33
C ASP A 43 -5.81 7.15 -21.87
N ALA A 44 -5.97 8.14 -20.99
CA ALA A 44 -5.80 7.96 -19.55
C ALA A 44 -6.84 6.98 -18.97
N HIS A 45 -8.09 7.03 -19.46
CA HIS A 45 -9.15 6.12 -19.02
C HIS A 45 -8.86 4.67 -19.46
N ILE A 46 -8.45 4.46 -20.71
CA ILE A 46 -8.06 3.13 -21.21
C ILE A 46 -6.86 2.61 -20.42
N ALA A 47 -5.84 3.43 -20.20
CA ALA A 47 -4.69 3.06 -19.38
C ALA A 47 -5.11 2.66 -17.96
N GLY A 48 -5.98 3.43 -17.32
CA GLY A 48 -6.56 3.11 -16.01
C GLY A 48 -7.24 1.74 -16.01
N PHE A 49 -8.07 1.48 -17.03
CA PHE A 49 -8.73 0.19 -17.18
C PHE A 49 -7.76 -0.99 -17.33
N VAL A 50 -6.63 -0.82 -18.03
CA VAL A 50 -5.58 -1.85 -18.12
C VAL A 50 -5.00 -2.17 -16.75
N VAL A 51 -4.72 -1.14 -15.93
CA VAL A 51 -4.19 -1.31 -14.55
C VAL A 51 -5.22 -1.98 -13.64
N GLU A 52 -6.48 -1.59 -13.73
CA GLU A 52 -7.61 -2.18 -12.99
C GLU A 52 -7.85 -3.64 -13.40
N SER A 53 -7.66 -3.96 -14.68
CA SER A 53 -7.68 -5.34 -15.19
C SER A 53 -6.46 -6.15 -14.78
N GLY A 54 -5.44 -5.49 -14.21
CA GLY A 54 -4.23 -6.12 -13.69
C GLY A 54 -3.25 -6.58 -14.77
N ARG A 55 -3.34 -6.02 -15.97
CA ARG A 55 -2.50 -6.45 -17.09
C ARG A 55 -1.20 -5.68 -17.15
N ALA A 56 -0.17 -6.35 -17.64
CA ALA A 56 1.09 -5.69 -17.94
C ALA A 56 0.87 -4.65 -19.04
N LEU A 57 1.60 -3.54 -18.97
CA LEU A 57 1.41 -2.39 -19.83
C LEU A 57 2.75 -1.88 -20.36
N VAL A 58 2.82 -1.72 -21.67
CA VAL A 58 3.90 -1.02 -22.38
C VAL A 58 3.28 0.15 -23.13
N VAL A 59 3.85 1.34 -22.99
CA VAL A 59 3.36 2.55 -23.65
C VAL A 59 4.25 2.86 -24.85
N ALA A 60 3.67 2.93 -26.04
CA ALA A 60 4.36 3.26 -27.28
C ALA A 60 3.85 4.62 -27.80
N VAL A 61 4.70 5.64 -27.73
CA VAL A 61 4.44 6.98 -28.24
C VAL A 61 4.89 7.03 -29.70
N ASN A 62 3.93 6.88 -30.61
CA ASN A 62 4.13 6.73 -32.05
C ASN A 62 4.19 8.09 -32.77
N LYS A 63 4.70 8.11 -34.01
CA LYS A 63 4.94 9.31 -34.83
C LYS A 63 5.95 10.30 -34.23
N TRP A 64 6.92 9.78 -33.49
CA TRP A 64 7.93 10.59 -32.81
C TRP A 64 8.90 11.30 -33.76
N ASP A 65 9.03 10.81 -34.99
CA ASP A 65 10.02 11.25 -35.97
C ASP A 65 9.75 12.64 -36.55
N GLY A 66 8.50 13.11 -36.52
CA GLY A 66 8.10 14.42 -37.06
C GLY A 66 8.12 15.58 -36.07
N LEU A 67 8.60 15.37 -34.84
CA LEU A 67 8.54 16.38 -33.77
C LEU A 67 9.87 17.09 -33.54
N ASP A 68 9.81 18.41 -33.32
CA ASP A 68 10.95 19.20 -32.86
C ASP A 68 11.30 18.94 -31.39
N SER A 69 12.43 19.46 -30.92
CA SER A 69 12.91 19.25 -29.55
C SER A 69 12.03 19.92 -28.48
N TYR A 70 11.41 21.05 -28.79
CA TYR A 70 10.56 21.79 -27.85
C TYR A 70 9.25 21.02 -27.59
N VAL A 71 8.57 20.60 -28.65
CA VAL A 71 7.34 19.80 -28.61
C VAL A 71 7.60 18.47 -27.92
N ARG A 72 8.73 17.81 -28.19
CA ARG A 72 9.11 16.57 -27.49
C ARG A 72 9.23 16.76 -25.98
N ASN A 73 9.78 17.89 -25.53
CA ASN A 73 9.91 18.19 -24.10
C ASN A 73 8.55 18.49 -23.45
N GLN A 74 7.69 19.26 -24.14
CA GLN A 74 6.33 19.51 -23.67
C GLN A 74 5.53 18.20 -23.53
N LEU A 75 5.61 17.33 -24.55
CA LEU A 75 4.91 16.05 -24.54
C LEU A 75 5.41 15.12 -23.44
N LYS A 76 6.72 15.10 -23.16
CA LYS A 76 7.29 14.36 -22.02
C LYS A 76 6.69 14.83 -20.68
N GLY A 77 6.62 16.14 -20.46
CA GLY A 77 6.01 16.69 -19.23
C GLY A 77 4.51 16.38 -19.13
N ALA A 78 3.79 16.40 -20.25
CA ALA A 78 2.38 16.05 -20.31
C ALA A 78 2.15 14.56 -20.00
N LEU A 79 2.98 13.67 -20.55
CA LEU A 79 2.96 12.22 -20.25
C LEU A 79 3.21 11.97 -18.77
N GLU A 80 4.26 12.58 -18.20
CA GLU A 80 4.62 12.41 -16.80
C GLU A 80 3.51 12.87 -15.85
N SER A 81 2.81 13.95 -16.21
CA SER A 81 1.70 14.48 -15.41
C SER A 81 0.44 13.63 -15.51
N LYS A 82 -0.01 13.31 -16.74
CA LYS A 82 -1.26 12.57 -16.97
C LYS A 82 -1.15 11.09 -16.63
N PHE A 83 -0.01 10.47 -16.86
CA PHE A 83 0.24 9.04 -16.64
C PHE A 83 1.10 8.75 -15.40
N LYS A 84 1.10 9.65 -14.40
CA LYS A 84 1.85 9.46 -13.15
C LYS A 84 1.55 8.13 -12.44
N PHE A 85 0.33 7.60 -12.61
CA PHE A 85 -0.10 6.32 -12.05
C PHE A 85 0.48 5.10 -12.79
N LEU A 86 1.13 5.29 -13.94
CA LEU A 86 1.81 4.27 -14.73
C LEU A 86 3.33 4.25 -14.48
N ASP A 87 3.76 4.52 -13.25
CA ASP A 87 5.17 4.53 -12.86
C ASP A 87 5.92 3.21 -13.15
N PHE A 88 5.18 2.10 -13.21
CA PHE A 88 5.71 0.78 -13.53
C PHE A 88 5.86 0.53 -15.04
N ALA A 89 5.16 1.27 -15.91
CA ALA A 89 5.11 1.00 -17.34
C ALA A 89 6.35 1.54 -18.08
N ASN A 90 6.81 0.81 -19.09
CA ASN A 90 7.91 1.27 -19.93
C ASN A 90 7.36 2.14 -21.07
N PHE A 91 7.94 3.34 -21.25
CA PHE A 91 7.62 4.26 -22.33
C PHE A 91 8.63 4.14 -23.46
N HIS A 92 8.14 3.95 -24.68
CA HIS A 92 8.95 3.88 -25.89
C HIS A 92 8.50 4.92 -26.88
N TYR A 93 9.46 5.66 -27.43
CA TYR A 93 9.22 6.61 -28.51
C TYR A 93 9.52 5.90 -29.84
N VAL A 94 8.54 5.83 -30.73
CA VAL A 94 8.63 5.01 -31.94
C VAL A 94 8.13 5.76 -33.18
N SER A 95 8.58 5.29 -34.34
CA SER A 95 7.98 5.64 -35.63
C SER A 95 7.63 4.35 -36.36
N ALA A 96 6.36 3.96 -36.31
CA ALA A 96 5.89 2.77 -37.00
C ALA A 96 6.10 2.87 -38.53
N LEU A 97 6.02 4.08 -39.09
CA LEU A 97 6.24 4.33 -40.52
C LEU A 97 7.68 4.05 -40.95
N LYS A 98 8.66 4.44 -40.12
CA LYS A 98 10.09 4.23 -40.38
C LYS A 98 10.63 2.91 -39.81
N GLY A 99 9.83 2.20 -39.02
CA GLY A 99 10.23 1.01 -38.29
C GLY A 99 11.15 1.28 -37.09
N GLU A 100 11.32 2.53 -36.68
CA GLU A 100 12.25 2.93 -35.62
C GLU A 100 11.66 2.67 -34.23
N GLY A 101 12.48 2.11 -33.33
CA GLY A 101 12.14 1.90 -31.92
C GLY A 101 11.25 0.67 -31.62
N LEU A 102 10.71 0.00 -32.64
CA LEU A 102 9.81 -1.15 -32.47
C LEU A 102 10.47 -2.35 -31.77
N ALA A 103 11.75 -2.62 -32.05
CA ALA A 103 12.48 -3.71 -31.40
C ALA A 103 12.54 -3.57 -29.86
N HIS A 104 12.62 -2.33 -29.37
CA HIS A 104 12.63 -2.06 -27.93
C HIS A 104 11.24 -2.27 -27.30
N VAL A 105 10.17 -1.96 -28.03
CA VAL A 105 8.80 -2.24 -27.59
C VAL A 105 8.60 -3.73 -27.36
N PHE A 106 8.95 -4.57 -28.35
CA PHE A 106 8.79 -6.02 -28.23
C PHE A 106 9.64 -6.62 -27.11
N ARG A 107 10.88 -6.15 -26.91
CA ARG A 107 11.69 -6.56 -25.76
C ARG A 107 11.02 -6.22 -24.43
N SER A 108 10.47 -5.01 -24.31
CA SER A 108 9.73 -4.61 -23.11
C SER A 108 8.45 -5.41 -22.91
N VAL A 109 7.79 -5.87 -23.97
CA VAL A 109 6.64 -6.78 -23.86
C VAL A 109 7.07 -8.11 -23.23
N ASP A 110 8.17 -8.70 -23.70
CA ASP A 110 8.70 -9.94 -23.13
C ASP A 110 9.10 -9.77 -21.66
N ASP A 111 9.78 -8.66 -21.34
CA ASP A 111 10.21 -8.36 -19.97
C ASP A 111 9.01 -8.12 -19.05
N ALA A 112 7.98 -7.39 -19.53
CA ALA A 112 6.75 -7.15 -18.79
C ALA A 112 5.95 -8.44 -18.56
N TYR A 113 5.90 -9.34 -19.55
CA TYR A 113 5.27 -10.64 -19.40
C TYR A 113 5.98 -11.50 -18.33
N LYS A 114 7.31 -11.57 -18.40
CA LYS A 114 8.14 -12.28 -17.41
C LYS A 114 7.94 -11.70 -16.02
N ALA A 115 7.92 -10.38 -15.88
CA ALA A 115 7.66 -9.72 -14.61
C ALA A 115 6.25 -10.03 -14.07
N ALA A 116 5.22 -9.98 -14.93
CA ALA A 116 3.84 -10.23 -14.53
C ALA A 116 3.58 -11.67 -14.07
N THR A 117 4.31 -12.62 -14.65
CA THR A 117 4.18 -14.06 -14.38
C THR A 117 5.27 -14.61 -13.45
N ALA A 118 6.12 -13.74 -12.91
CA ALA A 118 7.26 -14.13 -12.09
C ALA A 118 6.87 -14.88 -10.81
N ASP A 119 7.69 -15.86 -10.44
CA ASP A 119 7.62 -16.55 -9.16
C ASP A 119 8.43 -15.82 -8.10
N LEU A 120 7.72 -15.37 -7.07
CA LEU A 120 8.30 -14.57 -5.99
C LEU A 120 8.46 -15.46 -4.77
N SER A 121 9.71 -15.80 -4.45
CA SER A 121 9.96 -16.70 -3.32
C SER A 121 9.55 -16.05 -2.00
N THR A 122 8.75 -16.79 -1.22
CA THR A 122 8.27 -16.36 0.10
C THR A 122 9.38 -15.90 1.05
N PRO A 123 10.55 -16.58 1.16
CA PRO A 123 11.63 -16.12 2.02
C PRO A 123 12.18 -14.76 1.60
N GLN A 124 12.35 -14.53 0.30
CA GLN A 124 12.80 -13.23 -0.22
C GLN A 124 11.73 -12.16 0.02
N LEU A 125 10.44 -12.45 -0.24
CA LEU A 125 9.34 -11.53 0.01
C LEU A 125 9.29 -11.07 1.47
N THR A 126 9.41 -12.02 2.40
CA THR A 126 9.38 -11.73 3.83
C THR A 126 10.61 -10.95 4.27
N ARG A 127 11.80 -11.29 3.76
CA ARG A 127 13.02 -10.52 4.04
C ARG A 127 12.91 -9.07 3.55
N THR A 128 12.48 -8.87 2.30
CA THR A 128 12.26 -7.55 1.72
C THR A 128 11.24 -6.75 2.52
N LEU A 129 10.17 -7.38 3.00
CA LEU A 129 9.18 -6.73 3.88
C LEU A 129 9.82 -6.22 5.17
N ILE A 130 10.60 -7.07 5.84
CA ILE A 130 11.27 -6.72 7.11
C ILE A 130 12.24 -5.55 6.89
N ASP A 131 13.04 -5.62 5.83
CA ASP A 131 14.01 -4.57 5.48
C ASP A 131 13.30 -3.24 5.17
N ALA A 132 12.16 -3.28 4.45
CA ALA A 132 11.34 -2.10 4.17
C ALA A 132 10.76 -1.48 5.44
N VAL A 133 10.23 -2.29 6.36
CA VAL A 133 9.69 -1.83 7.65
C VAL A 133 10.77 -1.25 8.55
N ALA A 134 11.97 -1.83 8.54
CA ALA A 134 13.12 -1.33 9.28
C ALA A 134 13.58 0.04 8.74
N LYS A 135 13.60 0.21 7.41
CA LYS A 135 13.93 1.49 6.77
C LYS A 135 12.87 2.56 7.02
N GLN A 136 11.59 2.20 6.91
CA GLN A 136 10.47 3.10 7.15
C GLN A 136 9.35 2.35 7.85
N SER A 137 9.20 2.60 9.16
CA SER A 137 8.13 1.98 9.94
C SER A 137 6.75 2.48 9.53
N PRO A 138 5.71 1.63 9.60
CA PRO A 138 4.34 2.06 9.32
C PRO A 138 3.91 3.15 10.32
N PRO A 139 3.20 4.19 9.84
CA PRO A 139 2.67 5.22 10.71
C PRO A 139 1.69 4.61 11.72
N ARG A 140 1.61 5.22 12.90
CA ARG A 140 0.58 4.83 13.88
C ARG A 140 -0.75 5.38 13.42
N ASN A 141 -1.81 4.60 13.59
CA ASN A 141 -3.17 5.07 13.38
C ASN A 141 -3.93 4.89 14.70
N GLY A 142 -4.17 6.01 15.38
CA GLY A 142 -4.64 6.02 16.77
C GLY A 142 -3.63 5.36 17.72
N ILE A 143 -4.10 4.40 18.52
CA ILE A 143 -3.30 3.72 19.55
C ILE A 143 -2.39 2.64 18.93
N PHE A 144 -2.82 2.02 17.84
CA PHE A 144 -2.17 0.85 17.26
C PHE A 144 -1.13 1.23 16.21
N ARG A 145 -0.02 0.50 16.21
CA ARG A 145 0.93 0.47 15.09
C ARG A 145 0.74 -0.86 14.35
N PRO A 146 0.44 -0.84 13.03
CA PRO A 146 0.39 -2.05 12.23
C PRO A 146 1.71 -2.82 12.34
N LYS A 147 1.64 -4.14 12.51
CA LYS A 147 2.82 -5.02 12.56
C LYS A 147 2.77 -6.00 11.41
N LEU A 148 3.56 -5.75 10.39
CA LEU A 148 3.72 -6.61 9.20
C LEU A 148 4.74 -7.70 9.55
N ARG A 149 4.36 -8.98 9.45
CA ARG A 149 5.20 -10.10 9.94
C ARG A 149 5.72 -10.99 8.82
N TYR A 150 4.89 -11.24 7.82
CA TYR A 150 5.16 -12.26 6.81
C TYR A 150 4.50 -11.88 5.49
N ALA A 151 5.13 -12.20 4.37
CA ALA A 151 4.60 -11.97 3.03
C ALA A 151 4.78 -13.22 2.16
N HIS A 152 3.77 -13.50 1.35
CA HIS A 152 3.82 -14.56 0.34
C HIS A 152 3.13 -14.11 -0.95
N GLN A 153 3.43 -14.80 -2.05
CA GLN A 153 2.74 -14.58 -3.31
C GLN A 153 1.33 -15.20 -3.26
N GLY A 154 0.31 -14.38 -3.50
CA GLY A 154 -1.09 -14.80 -3.57
C GLY A 154 -1.64 -14.95 -4.98
N GLY A 155 -0.92 -14.46 -6.00
CA GLY A 155 -1.37 -14.51 -7.39
C GLY A 155 -0.28 -14.13 -8.40
N ARG A 156 -0.53 -14.46 -9.65
CA ARG A 156 0.28 -14.12 -10.82
C ARG A 156 -0.59 -13.37 -11.83
N ASN A 157 0.03 -12.50 -12.63
CA ASN A 157 -0.59 -11.71 -13.70
C ASN A 157 -1.91 -11.01 -13.28
N PRO A 158 -1.85 -10.00 -12.40
CA PRO A 158 -0.64 -9.34 -11.87
C PRO A 158 -0.05 -10.07 -10.66
N PRO A 159 1.24 -9.86 -10.33
CA PRO A 159 1.80 -10.33 -9.08
C PRO A 159 1.01 -9.76 -7.89
N VAL A 160 0.49 -10.64 -7.05
CA VAL A 160 -0.20 -10.26 -5.80
C VAL A 160 0.65 -10.68 -4.63
N ILE A 161 1.01 -9.75 -3.76
CA ILE A 161 1.72 -10.03 -2.51
C ILE A 161 0.72 -9.90 -1.37
N VAL A 162 0.52 -10.99 -0.64
CA VAL A 162 -0.36 -11.03 0.53
C VAL A 162 0.49 -10.94 1.78
N ILE A 163 0.27 -9.88 2.55
CA ILE A 163 0.98 -9.58 3.80
C ILE A 163 0.11 -9.96 4.99
N HIS A 164 0.72 -10.67 5.94
CA HIS A 164 0.12 -11.10 7.20
C HIS A 164 0.74 -10.37 8.38
N GLY A 165 -0.05 -10.18 9.44
CA GLY A 165 0.35 -9.39 10.58
C GLY A 165 -0.82 -8.93 11.45
N ASN A 166 -0.57 -7.91 12.26
CA ASN A 166 -1.56 -7.38 13.21
C ASN A 166 -1.96 -5.95 12.85
N ALA A 167 -3.23 -5.60 13.05
CA ALA A 167 -3.79 -4.28 12.77
C ALA A 167 -3.51 -3.80 11.33
N LEU A 168 -3.62 -4.70 10.36
CA LEU A 168 -3.32 -4.39 8.96
C LEU A 168 -4.39 -3.51 8.31
N ASP A 169 -5.61 -3.54 8.85
CA ASP A 169 -6.72 -2.63 8.50
C ASP A 169 -6.39 -1.16 8.76
N LYS A 170 -5.33 -0.89 9.53
CA LYS A 170 -4.87 0.44 9.90
C LYS A 170 -3.68 0.93 9.07
N VAL A 171 -3.21 0.16 8.09
CA VAL A 171 -2.16 0.60 7.15
C VAL A 171 -2.74 1.61 6.18
N SER A 172 -2.09 2.76 6.02
CA SER A 172 -2.53 3.79 5.07
C SER A 172 -2.21 3.42 3.62
N ASP A 173 -2.99 3.93 2.67
CA ASP A 173 -2.72 3.73 1.23
C ASP A 173 -1.36 4.29 0.80
N SER A 174 -0.89 5.37 1.45
CA SER A 174 0.45 5.91 1.22
C SER A 174 1.54 4.90 1.57
N TYR A 175 1.39 4.18 2.68
CA TYR A 175 2.34 3.16 3.09
C TYR A 175 2.23 1.90 2.22
N LYS A 176 1.03 1.55 1.76
CA LYS A 176 0.81 0.50 0.76
C LYS A 176 1.58 0.80 -0.54
N ARG A 177 1.45 2.01 -1.10
CA ARG A 177 2.19 2.46 -2.30
C ARG A 177 3.71 2.44 -2.09
N TYR A 178 4.17 2.82 -0.90
CA TYR A 178 5.59 2.71 -0.54
C TYR A 178 6.08 1.25 -0.62
N LEU A 179 5.35 0.31 -0.01
CA LEU A 179 5.69 -1.11 -0.10
C LEU A 179 5.63 -1.61 -1.55
N GLU A 180 4.61 -1.22 -2.32
CA GLU A 180 4.50 -1.59 -3.74
C GLU A 180 5.72 -1.12 -4.54
N HIS A 181 6.19 0.11 -4.32
CA HIS A 181 7.42 0.59 -4.93
C HIS A 181 8.65 -0.24 -4.51
N VAL A 182 8.84 -0.50 -3.21
CA VAL A 182 9.99 -1.28 -2.71
C VAL A 182 10.01 -2.69 -3.31
N PHE A 183 8.88 -3.39 -3.32
CA PHE A 183 8.78 -4.72 -3.90
C PHE A 183 9.04 -4.69 -5.42
N ARG A 184 8.50 -3.72 -6.15
CA ARG A 184 8.75 -3.59 -7.59
C ARG A 184 10.23 -3.41 -7.91
N GLU A 185 10.95 -2.58 -7.15
CA GLU A 185 12.39 -2.35 -7.34
C GLU A 185 13.21 -3.61 -7.04
N VAL A 186 12.97 -4.27 -5.90
CA VAL A 186 13.75 -5.44 -5.48
C VAL A 186 13.54 -6.64 -6.42
N PHE A 187 12.30 -6.87 -6.85
CA PHE A 187 11.94 -7.98 -7.73
C PHE A 187 11.99 -7.62 -9.22
N LYS A 188 12.41 -6.39 -9.56
CA LYS A 188 12.53 -5.88 -10.94
C LYS A 188 11.25 -6.05 -11.75
N LEU A 189 10.10 -5.77 -11.13
CA LEU A 189 8.77 -5.98 -11.71
C LEU A 189 8.36 -4.83 -12.64
N LYS A 190 9.21 -4.50 -13.62
CA LYS A 190 8.91 -3.46 -14.61
C LYS A 190 7.87 -3.95 -15.61
N GLY A 191 7.00 -3.04 -16.03
CA GLY A 191 5.93 -3.30 -17.00
C GLY A 191 4.68 -3.96 -16.43
N THR A 192 4.64 -4.32 -15.14
CA THR A 192 3.46 -4.94 -14.51
C THR A 192 3.00 -4.19 -13.27
N PRO A 193 1.68 -4.00 -13.07
CA PRO A 193 1.17 -3.48 -11.81
C PRO A 193 1.38 -4.51 -10.69
N LEU A 194 1.80 -4.06 -9.52
CA LEU A 194 1.93 -4.90 -8.33
C LEU A 194 0.74 -4.64 -7.39
N ARG A 195 0.12 -5.70 -6.87
CA ARG A 195 -0.96 -5.55 -5.89
C ARG A 195 -0.54 -6.07 -4.53
N ILE A 196 -0.68 -5.23 -3.51
CA ILE A 196 -0.56 -5.68 -2.12
C ILE A 196 -1.95 -5.90 -1.53
N GLN A 197 -2.13 -7.07 -0.91
CA GLN A 197 -3.30 -7.40 -0.12
C GLN A 197 -2.89 -7.64 1.34
N PHE A 198 -3.70 -7.14 2.25
CA PHE A 198 -3.50 -7.35 3.68
C PHE A 198 -4.48 -8.41 4.17
N ASN A 199 -3.97 -9.49 4.76
CA ASN A 199 -4.82 -10.48 5.38
C ASN A 199 -5.29 -10.00 6.75
N VAL A 200 -6.47 -9.38 6.79
CA VAL A 200 -7.09 -8.92 8.03
C VAL A 200 -7.90 -10.09 8.61
N SER A 201 -7.33 -10.78 9.59
CA SER A 201 -8.11 -11.74 10.37
C SER A 201 -9.17 -10.98 11.18
N GLN A 202 -10.45 -11.32 11.02
CA GLN A 202 -11.48 -10.84 11.94
C GLN A 202 -11.18 -11.38 13.34
N ASN A 203 -11.16 -10.49 14.33
CA ASN A 203 -10.96 -10.88 15.72
C ASN A 203 -12.23 -11.59 16.23
N PRO A 204 -12.22 -12.91 16.50
CA PRO A 204 -13.41 -13.66 16.91
C PRO A 204 -13.96 -13.26 18.29
N PHE A 205 -13.24 -12.39 19.01
CA PHE A 205 -13.58 -11.90 20.34
C PHE A 205 -14.08 -10.44 20.34
N ALA A 206 -14.25 -9.80 19.19
CA ALA A 206 -14.69 -8.41 19.10
C ALA A 206 -16.06 -8.18 19.79
N ASP A 207 -16.97 -9.16 19.70
CA ASP A 207 -18.31 -9.09 20.28
C ASP A 207 -18.43 -9.74 21.67
N LYS A 208 -17.35 -10.36 22.18
CA LYS A 208 -17.37 -11.02 23.50
C LYS A 208 -16.97 -10.01 24.58
N LYS A 209 -17.87 -9.78 25.54
CA LYS A 209 -17.52 -9.07 26.78
C LYS A 209 -16.28 -9.75 27.40
N PRO A 210 -15.24 -8.98 27.78
CA PRO A 210 -14.09 -9.56 28.44
C PRO A 210 -14.57 -10.37 29.66
N PRO A 211 -14.04 -11.58 29.88
CA PRO A 211 -14.42 -12.38 31.04
C PRO A 211 -14.17 -11.57 32.31
N ASP A 212 -15.13 -11.59 33.23
CA ASP A 212 -15.07 -10.88 34.52
C ASP A 212 -14.00 -11.53 35.41
N GLN A 213 -12.73 -11.24 35.14
CA GLN A 213 -11.62 -11.67 35.96
C GLN A 213 -11.06 -10.45 36.69
N ASN A 214 -11.22 -10.48 38.02
CA ASN A 214 -10.70 -9.54 39.01
C ASN A 214 -11.38 -8.17 39.19
N ARG A 215 -12.73 -8.12 39.22
CA ARG A 215 -13.36 -7.17 40.15
C ARG A 215 -13.07 -7.62 41.58
N ARG A 216 -11.97 -7.12 42.16
CA ARG A 216 -11.77 -7.15 43.62
C ARG A 216 -13.06 -6.63 44.24
N LYS A 217 -13.82 -7.50 44.90
CA LYS A 217 -15.03 -7.08 45.64
C LYS A 217 -14.60 -5.96 46.60
N PRO A 218 -15.28 -4.80 46.63
CA PRO A 218 -14.97 -3.79 47.63
C PRO A 218 -15.11 -4.45 49.00
N ARG A 219 -14.04 -4.34 49.79
CA ARG A 219 -13.94 -4.94 51.12
C ARG A 219 -15.01 -4.30 51.99
N VAL A 220 -16.03 -5.07 52.37
CA VAL A 220 -17.10 -4.60 53.26
C VAL A 220 -16.44 -4.21 54.60
N PRO A 221 -16.63 -2.98 55.11
CA PRO A 221 -16.12 -2.64 56.43
C PRO A 221 -16.86 -3.49 57.47
N SER A 222 -16.12 -4.30 58.21
CA SER A 222 -16.65 -5.07 59.33
C SER A 222 -17.19 -4.10 60.38
N THR A 223 -18.51 -4.10 60.58
CA THR A 223 -19.13 -3.48 61.75
C THR A 223 -18.70 -4.27 62.99
N GLY A 224 -17.65 -3.79 63.65
CA GLY A 224 -17.24 -4.28 64.95
C GLY A 224 -18.28 -3.93 66.00
N SER A 225 -18.98 -4.96 66.48
CA SER A 225 -19.89 -4.91 67.61
C SER A 225 -19.15 -4.46 68.88
N SER A 226 -19.64 -3.38 69.48
CA SER A 226 -19.30 -2.97 70.83
C SER A 226 -19.86 -3.98 71.84
N SER A 227 -18.99 -4.64 72.58
CA SER A 227 -19.34 -5.27 73.86
C SER A 227 -18.15 -5.16 74.79
N GLY A 228 -18.35 -4.39 75.86
CA GLY A 228 -17.30 -4.03 76.80
C GLY A 228 -16.95 -5.12 77.81
N LYS A 229 -15.84 -4.90 78.52
CA LYS A 229 -15.70 -5.16 79.96
C LYS A 229 -14.43 -4.51 80.52
N ASN A 230 -14.58 -4.00 81.73
CA ASN A 230 -13.66 -3.25 82.59
C ASN A 230 -12.32 -3.95 82.88
N ALA A 231 -11.27 -3.18 83.19
CA ALA A 231 -10.62 -3.17 84.53
C ALA A 231 -9.36 -2.26 84.61
N SER A 232 -9.45 -1.26 85.50
CA SER A 232 -8.49 -0.81 86.53
C SER A 232 -7.01 -0.41 86.25
N VAL A 233 -6.77 0.89 86.44
CA VAL A 233 -5.81 1.59 87.36
C VAL A 233 -4.32 1.20 87.43
N ARG A 234 -3.44 2.20 87.15
CA ARG A 234 -2.34 2.80 87.99
C ARG A 234 -1.19 3.30 87.08
N LYS A 235 -0.90 4.62 87.07
CA LYS A 235 0.27 5.33 87.68
C LYS A 235 1.64 4.72 87.28
N SER A 236 2.70 5.42 86.89
CA SER A 236 3.10 6.84 86.96
C SER A 236 4.44 7.02 86.21
N ASP A 237 4.88 8.29 86.10
CA ASP A 237 6.25 8.79 85.95
C ASP A 237 6.99 8.57 84.61
N ASN A 238 7.25 9.61 83.81
CA ASN A 238 8.14 10.77 83.97
C ASN A 238 9.64 10.46 83.76
N THR A 239 10.34 11.43 83.18
CA THR A 239 11.79 11.58 82.89
C THR A 239 12.28 11.04 81.53
N SER A 240 12.62 11.90 80.55
CA SER A 240 13.73 12.89 80.45
C SER A 240 15.10 12.26 80.19
N ALA A 241 15.58 12.32 78.94
CA ALA A 241 16.96 12.68 78.56
C ALA A 241 17.07 12.66 77.02
N LYS A 242 17.09 13.78 76.30
CA LYS A 242 18.16 14.77 76.12
C LYS A 242 19.27 14.28 75.16
N VAL A 243 19.64 15.22 74.28
CA VAL A 243 20.91 15.34 73.52
C VAL A 243 20.89 14.88 72.06
N ALA A 244 20.56 15.86 71.21
CA ALA A 244 21.04 16.09 69.83
C ALA A 244 22.59 16.34 69.82
N PRO A 245 23.29 16.83 68.77
CA PRO A 245 22.80 17.27 67.45
C PRO A 245 23.79 17.04 66.27
N LYS A 246 23.38 17.60 65.11
CA LYS A 246 24.23 18.17 64.02
C LYS A 246 25.03 17.13 63.20
N SER A 247 25.31 17.28 61.92
CA SER A 247 25.15 18.30 60.86
C SER A 247 25.79 17.64 59.62
N LYS A 248 25.36 17.79 58.36
CA LYS A 248 25.48 18.92 57.42
C LYS A 248 24.81 18.43 56.11
N ARG A 249 23.94 19.21 55.45
CA ARG A 249 24.20 19.91 54.16
C ARG A 249 25.04 19.06 53.19
N GLY A 250 24.56 18.63 52.03
CA GLY A 250 23.75 19.35 51.04
C GLY A 250 24.63 19.56 49.80
N ILE A 251 24.25 18.95 48.68
CA ILE A 251 24.17 19.40 47.27
C ILE A 251 23.51 18.22 46.54
#